data_AF-A0A3N5R720-F1
#
_entry.id   AF-A0A3N5R720-F1
#
_cell.length_a   1.000
_cell.length_b   1.000
_cell.length_c   1.000
_cell.angle_alpha   90.00
_cell.angle_beta   90.00
_cell.angle_gamma   90.00
#
_symmetry.space_group_name_H-M   'P 1'
#
loop_
_entity.id
_entity.type
_entity.pdbx_description
1 polymer ?
#
loop_
_entity_poly.entity_id
_entity_poly.type
_entity_poly.pdbx_seq_one_letter_code
_entity_poly.pdbx_strand_id
1 'polypeptide(L)'
;MDYNWIEIENIPPLTGEDAIILFGAGEGTRQLLHYFKHIGPQPRILAVADNDRSMWGRTFQDLPIIDPADIPNIIGQNALCRILVTTVSGRESVTAQLATLGLMEGSHFFNLGCYPSEAMTHLKTLLEFNDEHPFLMSESSILHVGPGGFLALECGLTVLGHTVYSLDAFGFAMHYPEVGADIKRYHAAERQFLVWAENRGYDVAALKSAWGKLFLKRGTRVYLNSKRIRYLFPYRFEQLPFQADSLDLVLSFNVLEHVSSPDQTVAEIWRVLKPGGFCFHRITTRDHRSFSAVAGYTPLSFLQYSPEQWRALVADKFHQNQMLPFQWQAAFKQHGFEIIVYKVLDRYDMPDPEYDTMHTSFKQFPREQLGEINCLQLLRKPNRRLTRKHHQFVVDKKK
;
A
#
# COMPACT_ATOMS: atom_id res chain seq x y z
N MET A 1 -3.32 4.25 -23.06
CA MET A 1 -3.14 4.41 -21.61
C MET A 1 -4.13 3.48 -20.94
N ASP A 2 -3.70 2.68 -19.98
CA ASP A 2 -4.59 1.83 -19.20
C ASP A 2 -5.15 2.65 -18.02
N TYR A 3 -6.48 2.67 -17.87
CA TYR A 3 -7.18 3.47 -16.87
C TYR A 3 -7.41 2.69 -15.57
N ASN A 4 -6.35 2.12 -15.02
CA ASN A 4 -6.45 1.16 -13.92
C ASN A 4 -6.65 1.80 -12.54
N TRP A 5 -6.52 3.12 -12.41
CA TRP A 5 -6.71 3.82 -11.13
C TRP A 5 -8.10 4.47 -10.98
N ILE A 6 -8.96 4.33 -11.99
CA ILE A 6 -10.29 4.91 -12.02
C ILE A 6 -11.31 3.91 -12.56
N GLU A 7 -12.51 3.90 -12.00
CA GLU A 7 -13.67 3.19 -12.52
C GLU A 7 -14.44 4.12 -13.45
N ILE A 8 -14.12 4.07 -14.75
CA ILE A 8 -14.73 4.93 -15.78
C ILE A 8 -16.25 4.73 -15.82
N GLU A 9 -16.73 3.52 -15.51
CA GLU A 9 -18.14 3.19 -15.47
C GLU A 9 -18.91 3.94 -14.38
N ASN A 10 -18.22 4.46 -13.35
CA ASN A 10 -18.80 5.25 -12.28
C ASN A 10 -18.84 6.75 -12.60
N ILE A 11 -18.32 7.18 -13.76
CA ILE A 11 -18.44 8.57 -14.20
C ILE A 11 -19.94 8.85 -14.42
N PRO A 12 -20.51 9.88 -13.77
CA PRO A 12 -21.92 10.22 -13.97
C PRO A 12 -22.15 10.66 -15.42
N PRO A 13 -23.39 10.62 -15.92
CA PRO A 13 -23.71 11.27 -17.19
C PRO A 13 -23.31 12.75 -17.14
N LEU A 14 -22.38 13.14 -18.00
CA LEU A 14 -21.91 14.52 -18.14
C LEU A 14 -22.48 15.13 -19.42
N THR A 15 -23.00 16.35 -19.29
CA THR A 15 -23.37 17.26 -20.37
C THR A 15 -22.19 18.18 -20.70
N GLY A 16 -22.23 18.83 -21.87
CA GLY A 16 -21.19 19.81 -22.25
C GLY A 16 -21.14 21.07 -21.37
N GLU A 17 -22.10 21.24 -20.46
CA GLU A 17 -22.21 22.39 -19.55
C GLU A 17 -21.68 22.07 -18.13
N ASP A 18 -21.44 20.81 -17.81
CA ASP A 18 -20.96 20.40 -16.49
C ASP A 18 -19.55 20.94 -16.21
N ALA A 19 -19.39 21.45 -14.99
CA ALA A 19 -18.11 21.87 -14.48
C ALA A 19 -17.59 20.88 -13.45
N ILE A 20 -16.32 20.51 -13.53
CA ILE A 20 -15.78 19.42 -12.73
C ILE A 20 -14.68 19.92 -11.80
N ILE A 21 -14.77 19.53 -10.53
CA ILE A 21 -13.65 19.54 -9.59
C ILE A 21 -13.14 18.11 -9.46
N LEU A 22 -11.84 17.91 -9.62
CA LEU A 22 -11.22 16.61 -9.40
C LEU A 22 -10.68 16.56 -7.98
N PHE A 23 -11.00 15.54 -7.19
CA PHE A 23 -10.52 15.42 -5.81
C PHE A 23 -9.43 14.36 -5.70
N GLY A 24 -8.19 14.81 -5.45
CA GLY A 24 -6.97 14.02 -5.33
C GLY A 24 -5.98 14.36 -6.44
N ALA A 25 -4.87 15.01 -6.11
CA ALA A 25 -3.81 15.40 -7.04
C ALA A 25 -2.83 14.24 -7.34
N GLY A 26 -3.37 13.09 -7.77
CA GLY A 26 -2.59 11.87 -7.99
C GLY A 26 -2.78 11.24 -9.37
N GLU A 27 -2.36 9.98 -9.48
CA GLU A 27 -2.42 9.19 -10.72
C GLU A 27 -3.85 9.01 -11.25
N GLY A 28 -4.84 8.84 -10.36
CA GLY A 28 -6.25 8.74 -10.77
C GLY A 28 -6.73 9.99 -11.52
N THR A 29 -6.36 11.19 -11.06
CA THR A 29 -6.65 12.46 -11.74
C THR A 29 -5.93 12.56 -13.07
N ARG A 30 -4.66 12.15 -13.15
CA ARG A 30 -3.90 12.10 -14.42
C ARG A 30 -4.58 11.21 -15.46
N GLN A 31 -5.03 10.02 -15.04
CA GLN A 31 -5.74 9.08 -15.89
C GLN A 31 -7.09 9.62 -16.35
N LEU A 32 -7.84 10.26 -15.45
CA LEU A 32 -9.14 10.83 -15.76
C LEU A 32 -9.05 12.00 -16.74
N LEU A 33 -8.04 12.87 -16.57
CA LEU A 33 -7.77 13.97 -17.51
C LEU A 33 -7.38 13.43 -18.90
N HIS A 34 -6.53 12.40 -18.95
CA HIS A 34 -6.22 11.72 -20.21
C HIS A 34 -7.46 11.08 -20.85
N TYR A 35 -8.32 10.44 -20.04
CA TYR A 35 -9.56 9.83 -20.52
C TYR A 35 -10.49 10.88 -21.14
N PHE A 36 -10.77 11.98 -20.44
CA PHE A 36 -11.59 13.07 -20.95
C PHE A 36 -11.02 13.65 -22.24
N LYS A 37 -9.70 13.89 -22.29
CA LYS A 37 -9.06 14.46 -23.48
C LYS A 37 -9.18 13.59 -24.74
N HIS A 38 -9.17 12.27 -24.61
CA HIS A 38 -8.99 11.37 -25.75
C HIS A 38 -10.17 10.46 -26.08
N ILE A 39 -11.06 10.19 -25.13
CA ILE A 39 -12.09 9.15 -25.27
C ILE A 39 -13.44 9.62 -24.72
N GLY A 40 -13.42 10.16 -23.51
CA GLY A 40 -14.61 10.48 -22.73
C GLY A 40 -15.30 11.78 -23.14
N PRO A 41 -16.30 12.21 -22.36
CA PRO A 41 -16.84 13.56 -22.47
C PRO A 41 -15.74 14.59 -22.20
N GLN A 42 -15.94 15.82 -22.69
CA GLN A 42 -15.00 16.94 -22.54
C GLN A 42 -15.59 18.01 -21.61
N PRO A 43 -15.76 17.72 -20.31
CA PRO A 43 -16.34 18.68 -19.38
C PRO A 43 -15.37 19.82 -19.09
N ARG A 44 -15.88 20.93 -18.54
CA ARG A 44 -15.03 22.04 -18.10
C ARG A 44 -14.40 21.72 -16.75
N ILE A 45 -13.12 21.36 -16.72
CA ILE A 45 -12.41 21.14 -15.46
C ILE A 45 -12.03 22.48 -14.83
N LEU A 46 -12.44 22.70 -13.58
CA LEU A 46 -12.21 23.96 -12.86
C LEU A 46 -10.90 23.95 -12.06
N ALA A 47 -10.69 22.86 -11.30
CA ALA A 47 -9.64 22.77 -10.31
C ALA A 47 -9.40 21.32 -9.88
N VAL A 48 -8.27 21.11 -9.21
CA VAL A 48 -8.00 19.90 -8.43
C VAL A 48 -8.07 20.26 -6.94
N ALA A 49 -8.92 19.59 -6.16
CA ALA A 49 -8.92 19.72 -4.71
C ALA A 49 -8.03 18.62 -4.11
N ASP A 50 -7.23 18.96 -3.09
CA ASP A 50 -6.42 17.97 -2.36
C ASP A 50 -6.31 18.36 -0.88
N ASN A 51 -6.23 17.37 0.01
CA ASN A 51 -6.04 17.62 1.45
C ASN A 51 -4.60 18.03 1.79
N ASP A 52 -3.68 17.93 0.84
CA ASP A 52 -2.32 18.42 0.99
C ASP A 52 -2.22 19.94 0.89
N ARG A 53 -2.22 20.59 2.07
CA ARG A 53 -1.98 22.03 2.21
C ARG A 53 -0.72 22.54 1.52
N SER A 54 0.31 21.70 1.39
CA SER A 54 1.55 22.09 0.70
C SER A 54 1.39 22.21 -0.83
N MET A 55 0.30 21.64 -1.38
CA MET A 55 -0.04 21.74 -2.80
C MET A 55 -0.92 22.94 -3.14
N TRP A 56 -1.61 23.54 -2.17
CA TRP A 56 -2.55 24.63 -2.42
C TRP A 56 -1.88 25.85 -3.07
N GLY A 57 -2.52 26.40 -4.10
CA GLY A 57 -1.98 27.50 -4.89
C GLY A 57 -0.94 27.09 -5.94
N ARG A 58 -0.54 25.81 -5.99
CA ARG A 58 0.24 25.25 -7.10
C ARG A 58 -0.69 24.76 -8.21
N THR A 59 -0.11 24.22 -9.28
CA THR A 59 -0.86 23.63 -10.39
C THR A 59 -0.60 22.14 -10.55
N PHE A 60 -1.63 21.43 -11.02
CA PHE A 60 -1.57 20.05 -11.50
C PHE A 60 -1.97 20.05 -12.97
N GLN A 61 -1.04 19.80 -13.90
CA GLN A 61 -1.29 19.88 -15.35
C GLN A 61 -2.07 21.16 -15.75
N ASP A 62 -1.57 22.31 -15.32
CA ASP A 62 -2.14 23.66 -15.53
C ASP A 62 -3.47 23.96 -14.80
N LEU A 63 -4.02 23.01 -14.05
CA LEU A 63 -5.20 23.23 -13.21
C LEU A 63 -4.78 23.72 -11.82
N PRO A 64 -5.46 24.72 -11.23
CA PRO A 64 -5.16 25.17 -9.88
C PRO A 64 -5.49 24.09 -8.86
N ILE A 65 -4.62 23.94 -7.85
CA ILE A 65 -4.88 23.09 -6.68
C ILE A 65 -5.46 23.95 -5.57
N ILE A 66 -6.66 23.59 -5.10
CA ILE A 66 -7.46 24.37 -4.14
C ILE A 66 -7.62 23.68 -2.79
N ASP A 67 -7.93 24.47 -1.77
CA ASP A 67 -8.40 23.97 -0.48
C ASP A 67 -9.81 23.35 -0.67
N PRO A 68 -10.05 22.11 -0.23
CA PRO A 68 -11.39 21.53 -0.22
C PRO A 68 -12.46 22.38 0.47
N ALA A 69 -12.08 23.26 1.40
CA ALA A 69 -13.00 24.21 2.04
C ALA A 69 -13.60 25.24 1.06
N ASP A 70 -12.98 25.47 -0.10
CA ASP A 70 -13.48 26.40 -1.13
C ASP A 70 -14.58 25.78 -2.01
N ILE A 71 -14.73 24.45 -1.99
CA ILE A 71 -15.66 23.71 -2.84
C ILE A 71 -17.13 24.20 -2.73
N PRO A 72 -17.70 24.43 -1.54
CA PRO A 72 -19.09 24.88 -1.42
C PRO A 72 -19.35 26.22 -2.11
N ASN A 73 -18.38 27.15 -2.07
CA ASN A 73 -18.50 28.43 -2.74
C ASN A 73 -18.52 28.27 -4.27
N ILE A 74 -17.69 27.36 -4.81
CA ILE A 74 -17.65 27.06 -6.24
C ILE A 74 -18.96 26.43 -6.71
N ILE A 75 -19.49 25.46 -5.94
CA ILE A 75 -20.76 24.79 -6.24
C ILE A 75 -21.94 25.78 -6.14
N GLY A 76 -21.94 26.66 -5.14
CA GLY A 76 -22.98 27.68 -4.99
C GLY A 76 -23.07 28.66 -6.17
N GLN A 77 -21.96 28.85 -6.91
CA GLN A 77 -21.91 29.67 -8.12
C GLN A 77 -22.23 28.88 -9.40
N ASN A 78 -22.25 27.54 -9.34
CA ASN A 78 -22.49 26.68 -10.48
C ASN A 78 -23.22 25.39 -10.06
N ALA A 79 -24.54 25.36 -10.24
CA ALA A 79 -25.39 24.21 -9.89
C ALA A 79 -25.08 22.92 -10.68
N LEU A 80 -24.40 23.03 -11.83
CA LEU A 80 -23.91 21.90 -12.63
C LEU A 80 -22.48 21.50 -12.26
N CYS A 81 -21.93 22.03 -11.16
CA CYS A 81 -20.64 21.57 -10.68
C CYS A 81 -20.76 20.18 -10.05
N ARG A 82 -19.87 19.27 -10.43
CA ARG A 82 -19.72 17.92 -9.87
C ARG A 82 -18.29 17.69 -9.40
N ILE A 83 -18.13 16.84 -8.41
CA ILE A 83 -16.82 16.45 -7.88
C ILE A 83 -16.56 14.99 -8.24
N LEU A 84 -15.44 14.73 -8.90
CA LEU A 84 -15.00 13.38 -9.21
C LEU A 84 -13.84 13.04 -8.29
N VAL A 85 -14.08 12.14 -7.34
CA VAL A 85 -13.10 11.74 -6.32
C VAL A 85 -12.26 10.60 -6.87
N THR A 86 -10.97 10.88 -7.11
CA THR A 86 -10.03 9.94 -7.74
C THR A 86 -9.04 9.33 -6.75
N THR A 87 -9.01 9.82 -5.52
CA THR A 87 -8.18 9.26 -4.44
C THR A 87 -8.71 7.90 -3.96
N VAL A 88 -7.80 6.97 -3.67
CA VAL A 88 -8.12 5.61 -3.23
C VAL A 88 -7.90 5.45 -1.73
N SER A 89 -6.69 5.73 -1.25
CA SER A 89 -6.29 5.57 0.15
C SER A 89 -6.93 6.59 1.10
N GLY A 90 -7.52 7.65 0.58
CA GLY A 90 -8.25 8.68 1.34
C GLY A 90 -9.75 8.69 1.10
N ARG A 91 -10.30 7.74 0.33
CA ARG A 91 -11.70 7.79 -0.14
C ARG A 91 -12.71 7.99 1.00
N GLU A 92 -12.62 7.19 2.07
CA GLU A 92 -13.56 7.27 3.19
C GLU A 92 -13.48 8.63 3.91
N SER A 93 -12.26 9.13 4.15
CA SER A 93 -12.04 10.44 4.76
C SER A 93 -12.55 11.58 3.89
N VAL A 94 -12.32 11.52 2.58
CA VAL A 94 -12.79 12.53 1.63
C VAL A 94 -14.31 12.49 1.49
N THR A 95 -14.91 11.31 1.41
CA THR A 95 -16.38 11.16 1.42
C THR A 95 -16.98 11.78 2.68
N ALA A 96 -16.42 11.49 3.86
CA ALA A 96 -16.86 12.09 5.11
C ALA A 96 -16.69 13.62 5.12
N GLN A 97 -15.54 14.12 4.66
CA GLN A 97 -15.26 15.56 4.55
C GLN A 97 -16.27 16.27 3.65
N LEU A 98 -16.52 15.74 2.44
CA LEU A 98 -17.49 16.31 1.51
C LEU A 98 -18.91 16.29 2.12
N ALA A 99 -19.27 15.23 2.85
CA ALA A 99 -20.54 15.18 3.58
C ALA A 99 -20.64 16.26 4.66
N THR A 100 -19.57 16.55 5.41
CA THR A 100 -19.56 17.65 6.41
C THR A 100 -19.71 19.04 5.76
N LEU A 101 -19.33 19.17 4.49
CA LEU A 101 -19.53 20.38 3.69
C LEU A 101 -20.94 20.48 3.09
N GLY A 102 -21.86 19.55 3.42
CA GLY A 102 -23.24 19.54 2.93
C GLY A 102 -23.42 18.90 1.55
N LEU A 103 -22.40 18.20 1.05
CA LEU A 103 -22.41 17.58 -0.27
C LEU A 103 -22.84 16.11 -0.17
N MET A 104 -23.49 15.60 -1.22
CA MET A 104 -24.10 14.26 -1.22
C MET A 104 -23.47 13.38 -2.31
N GLU A 105 -23.09 12.15 -1.95
CA GLU A 105 -22.61 11.15 -2.90
C GLU A 105 -23.73 10.78 -3.89
N GLY A 106 -23.38 10.61 -5.17
CA GLY A 106 -24.34 10.31 -6.23
C GLY A 106 -25.10 11.52 -6.76
N SER A 107 -24.93 12.70 -6.14
CA SER A 107 -25.54 13.96 -6.60
C SER A 107 -24.47 15.03 -6.83
N HIS A 108 -23.73 15.39 -5.79
CA HIS A 108 -22.68 16.41 -5.84
C HIS A 108 -21.31 15.81 -6.16
N PHE A 109 -21.02 14.61 -5.62
CA PHE A 109 -19.74 13.94 -5.82
C PHE A 109 -19.88 12.45 -6.14
N PHE A 110 -18.88 11.92 -6.84
CA PHE A 110 -18.84 10.53 -7.32
C PHE A 110 -17.45 9.95 -7.08
N ASN A 111 -17.41 8.76 -6.45
CA ASN A 111 -16.17 8.05 -6.17
C ASN A 111 -15.74 7.20 -7.37
N LEU A 112 -14.60 7.56 -7.95
CA LEU A 112 -14.04 6.90 -9.13
C LEU A 112 -12.74 6.16 -8.81
N GLY A 113 -11.99 6.63 -7.80
CA GLY A 113 -10.69 6.04 -7.45
C GLY A 113 -10.78 4.55 -7.11
N CYS A 114 -9.95 3.75 -7.76
CA CYS A 114 -9.77 2.33 -7.43
C CYS A 114 -8.28 1.97 -7.42
N TYR A 115 -7.90 0.94 -6.65
CA TYR A 115 -6.56 0.38 -6.78
C TYR A 115 -6.47 -0.35 -8.11
N PRO A 116 -5.36 -0.19 -8.87
CA PRO A 116 -5.13 -0.98 -10.06
C PRO A 116 -5.16 -2.45 -9.70
N SER A 117 -5.86 -3.24 -10.51
CA SER A 117 -5.79 -4.68 -10.41
C SER A 117 -4.43 -5.16 -10.91
N GLU A 118 -3.41 -5.03 -10.06
CA GLU A 118 -2.13 -5.73 -10.19
C GLU A 118 -2.35 -7.22 -9.89
N ALA A 119 -3.24 -7.84 -10.64
CA ALA A 119 -3.99 -9.03 -10.23
C ALA A 119 -3.10 -10.17 -9.75
N MET A 120 -1.86 -10.22 -10.25
CA MET A 120 -0.83 -11.16 -9.86
C MET A 120 0.54 -10.53 -9.59
N THR A 121 0.76 -9.21 -9.70
CA THR A 121 2.12 -8.64 -9.69
C THR A 121 2.86 -8.99 -8.40
N HIS A 122 2.28 -8.68 -7.25
CA HIS A 122 2.89 -8.96 -5.95
C HIS A 122 3.11 -10.47 -5.73
N LEU A 123 2.14 -11.31 -6.10
CA LEU A 123 2.28 -12.76 -5.96
C LEU A 123 3.37 -13.31 -6.88
N LYS A 124 3.43 -12.85 -8.13
CA LYS A 124 4.47 -13.21 -9.09
C LYS A 124 5.85 -12.79 -8.57
N THR A 125 5.99 -11.54 -8.12
CA THR A 125 7.24 -11.05 -7.51
C THR A 125 7.66 -11.90 -6.32
N LEU A 126 6.73 -12.24 -5.42
CA LEU A 126 7.01 -13.09 -4.26
C LEU A 126 7.51 -14.48 -4.67
N LEU A 127 6.83 -15.12 -5.64
CA LEU A 127 7.15 -16.48 -6.09
C LEU A 127 8.46 -16.54 -6.88
N GLU A 128 8.71 -15.57 -7.76
CA GLU A 128 9.98 -15.44 -8.48
C GLU A 128 11.14 -15.19 -7.52
N PHE A 129 10.92 -14.35 -6.50
CA PHE A 129 11.93 -14.13 -5.47
C PHE A 129 12.20 -15.39 -4.65
N ASN A 130 11.18 -16.21 -4.41
CA ASN A 130 11.33 -17.51 -3.75
C ASN A 130 12.09 -18.53 -4.62
N ASP A 131 11.94 -18.47 -5.95
CA ASP A 131 12.71 -19.31 -6.88
C ASP A 131 14.22 -19.03 -6.75
N GLU A 132 14.60 -17.75 -6.56
CA GLU A 132 15.99 -17.31 -6.36
C GLU A 132 16.51 -17.52 -4.94
N HIS A 133 15.65 -17.32 -3.93
CA HIS A 133 16.02 -17.29 -2.53
C HIS A 133 15.03 -18.07 -1.66
N PRO A 134 15.02 -19.42 -1.64
CA PRO A 134 13.96 -20.21 -1.02
C PRO A 134 13.64 -19.82 0.44
N PHE A 135 12.38 -19.40 0.68
CA PHE A 135 11.87 -18.98 2.00
C PHE A 135 10.42 -19.37 2.26
N LEU A 136 9.64 -19.67 1.21
CA LEU A 136 8.28 -20.22 1.31
C LEU A 136 8.36 -21.73 1.51
N MET A 137 8.14 -22.17 2.74
CA MET A 137 8.07 -23.59 3.09
C MET A 137 6.70 -24.18 2.76
N SER A 138 6.63 -25.48 2.49
CA SER A 138 5.35 -26.18 2.29
C SER A 138 4.42 -25.97 3.49
N GLU A 139 3.14 -25.73 3.22
CA GLU A 139 2.09 -25.53 4.24
C GLU A 139 2.34 -24.39 5.25
N SER A 140 3.15 -23.40 4.87
CA SER A 140 3.44 -22.23 5.71
C SER A 140 2.19 -21.48 6.20
N SER A 141 2.26 -20.97 7.43
CA SER A 141 1.38 -19.93 7.96
C SER A 141 1.90 -18.54 7.59
N ILE A 142 1.15 -17.82 6.76
CA ILE A 142 1.57 -16.57 6.12
C ILE A 142 0.66 -15.44 6.56
N LEU A 143 1.25 -14.35 7.04
CA LEU A 143 0.56 -13.08 7.23
C LEU A 143 0.96 -12.11 6.12
N HIS A 144 -0.01 -11.67 5.34
CA HIS A 144 0.10 -10.53 4.46
C HIS A 144 -0.50 -9.30 5.15
N VAL A 145 0.28 -8.23 5.27
CA VAL A 145 -0.19 -6.95 5.82
C VAL A 145 -0.34 -5.93 4.70
N GLY A 146 -1.52 -5.29 4.67
CA GLY A 146 -2.06 -4.42 3.64
C GLY A 146 -2.57 -5.21 2.42
N PRO A 147 -3.86 -5.19 2.10
CA PRO A 147 -4.27 -5.37 0.72
C PRO A 147 -4.28 -4.06 -0.07
N GLY A 148 -3.63 -4.10 -1.23
CA GLY A 148 -4.03 -3.31 -2.40
C GLY A 148 -5.40 -3.75 -2.95
N GLY A 149 -6.42 -3.91 -2.09
CA GLY A 149 -7.84 -3.86 -2.42
C GLY A 149 -8.59 -5.11 -2.89
N PHE A 150 -8.01 -6.30 -3.11
CA PHE A 150 -8.82 -7.44 -3.65
C PHE A 150 -8.27 -8.88 -3.45
N LEU A 151 -7.53 -9.17 -2.36
CA LEU A 151 -7.18 -10.53 -1.86
C LEU A 151 -6.66 -11.60 -2.87
N ALA A 152 -6.20 -11.21 -4.06
CA ALA A 152 -5.78 -12.13 -5.11
C ALA A 152 -4.47 -12.86 -4.80
N LEU A 153 -3.53 -12.17 -4.15
CA LEU A 153 -2.29 -12.77 -3.66
C LEU A 153 -2.61 -13.90 -2.67
N GLU A 154 -3.57 -13.66 -1.78
CA GLU A 154 -3.99 -14.60 -0.76
C GLU A 154 -4.73 -15.80 -1.36
N CYS A 155 -5.56 -15.59 -2.38
CA CYS A 155 -6.15 -16.67 -3.16
C CYS A 155 -5.05 -17.59 -3.73
N GLY A 156 -4.05 -17.02 -4.39
CA GLY A 156 -2.96 -17.78 -5.00
C GLY A 156 -2.12 -18.55 -3.99
N LEU A 157 -1.71 -17.93 -2.89
CA LEU A 157 -0.99 -18.61 -1.81
C LEU A 157 -1.82 -19.73 -1.17
N THR A 158 -3.14 -19.51 -1.00
CA THR A 158 -4.04 -20.52 -0.42
C THR A 158 -4.17 -21.75 -1.32
N VAL A 159 -4.28 -21.58 -2.64
CA VAL A 159 -4.38 -22.72 -3.57
C VAL A 159 -3.05 -23.46 -3.75
N LEU A 160 -1.92 -22.81 -3.43
CA LEU A 160 -0.61 -23.45 -3.32
C LEU A 160 -0.43 -24.23 -2.00
N GLY A 161 -1.45 -24.24 -1.13
CA GLY A 161 -1.47 -25.07 0.09
C GLY A 161 -1.09 -24.33 1.38
N HIS A 162 -0.93 -23.01 1.34
CA HIS A 162 -0.57 -22.22 2.53
C HIS A 162 -1.81 -21.83 3.35
N THR A 163 -1.60 -21.60 4.65
CA THR A 163 -2.59 -20.95 5.51
C THR A 163 -2.35 -19.45 5.51
N VAL A 164 -3.27 -18.67 4.93
CA VAL A 164 -3.06 -17.24 4.70
C VAL A 164 -3.98 -16.37 5.54
N TYR A 165 -3.39 -15.37 6.19
CA TYR A 165 -4.05 -14.29 6.88
C TYR A 165 -3.75 -12.98 6.14
N SER A 166 -4.79 -12.22 5.84
CA SER A 166 -4.69 -10.86 5.33
C SER A 166 -5.08 -9.89 6.44
N LEU A 167 -4.32 -8.82 6.63
CA LEU A 167 -4.54 -7.84 7.67
C LEU A 167 -4.45 -6.44 7.10
N ASP A 168 -5.39 -5.55 7.44
CA ASP A 168 -5.30 -4.13 7.08
C ASP A 168 -5.69 -3.22 8.25
N ALA A 169 -5.12 -2.03 8.24
CA ALA A 169 -5.53 -0.92 9.07
C ALA A 169 -6.66 -0.10 8.43
N PHE A 170 -6.85 -0.20 7.11
CA PHE A 170 -7.83 0.53 6.30
C PHE A 170 -8.60 -0.42 5.38
N GLY A 171 -9.89 -0.14 5.14
CA GLY A 171 -10.73 -1.03 4.35
C GLY A 171 -10.45 -0.94 2.84
N PHE A 172 -9.94 0.19 2.36
CA PHE A 172 -9.66 0.46 0.94
C PHE A 172 -10.81 0.11 -0.02
N ALA A 173 -12.06 0.37 0.40
CA ALA A 173 -13.28 -0.02 -0.32
C ALA A 173 -13.44 -1.53 -0.58
N MET A 174 -12.74 -2.38 0.19
CA MET A 174 -12.85 -3.83 0.11
C MET A 174 -14.22 -4.30 0.60
N HIS A 175 -14.95 -5.00 -0.26
CA HIS A 175 -16.16 -5.72 0.13
C HIS A 175 -15.79 -7.15 0.57
N TYR A 176 -15.94 -7.45 1.85
CA TYR A 176 -15.64 -8.77 2.39
C TYR A 176 -16.70 -9.21 3.43
N PRO A 177 -17.16 -10.48 3.43
CA PRO A 177 -16.75 -11.54 2.51
C PRO A 177 -17.50 -11.52 1.17
N GLU A 178 -18.52 -10.68 0.97
CA GLU A 178 -19.23 -10.55 -0.31
C GLU A 178 -18.34 -9.77 -1.30
N VAL A 179 -17.97 -10.41 -2.41
CA VAL A 179 -17.04 -9.89 -3.43
C VAL A 179 -17.69 -9.79 -4.81
N GLY A 180 -19.02 -9.72 -4.86
CA GLY A 180 -19.77 -9.75 -6.11
C GLY A 180 -19.41 -8.58 -7.02
N ALA A 181 -19.23 -7.39 -6.44
CA ALA A 181 -18.78 -6.20 -7.15
C ALA A 181 -17.41 -6.37 -7.82
N ASP A 182 -16.51 -7.13 -7.18
CA ASP A 182 -15.11 -7.30 -7.58
C ASP A 182 -14.83 -8.61 -8.33
N ILE A 183 -15.83 -9.45 -8.58
CA ILE A 183 -15.64 -10.81 -9.11
C ILE A 183 -14.87 -10.86 -10.44
N LYS A 184 -15.02 -9.83 -11.28
CA LYS A 184 -14.26 -9.70 -12.54
C LYS A 184 -12.75 -9.62 -12.29
N ARG A 185 -12.32 -8.93 -11.22
CA ARG A 185 -10.91 -8.81 -10.82
C ARG A 185 -10.35 -10.15 -10.36
N TYR A 186 -11.11 -10.91 -9.56
CA TYR A 186 -10.71 -12.26 -9.13
C TYR A 186 -10.57 -13.25 -10.29
N HIS A 187 -11.46 -13.20 -11.28
CA HIS A 187 -11.31 -14.03 -12.48
C HIS A 187 -10.12 -13.62 -13.34
N ALA A 188 -9.76 -12.33 -13.38
CA ALA A 188 -8.54 -11.88 -14.05
C ALA A 188 -7.29 -12.41 -13.33
N ALA A 189 -7.25 -12.32 -12.00
CA ALA A 189 -6.18 -12.90 -11.17
C ALA A 189 -6.06 -14.42 -11.39
N GLU A 190 -7.18 -15.14 -11.36
CA GLU A 190 -7.23 -16.58 -11.62
C GLU A 190 -6.59 -16.93 -12.97
N ARG A 191 -6.99 -16.25 -14.05
CA ARG A 191 -6.42 -16.51 -15.39
C ARG A 191 -4.91 -16.29 -15.42
N GLN A 192 -4.43 -15.19 -14.85
CA GLN A 192 -3.00 -14.89 -14.80
C GLN A 192 -2.23 -15.92 -13.94
N PHE A 193 -2.81 -16.33 -12.80
CA PHE A 193 -2.25 -17.36 -11.93
C PHE A 193 -2.13 -18.70 -12.65
N LEU A 194 -3.17 -19.14 -13.37
CA LEU A 194 -3.16 -20.42 -14.06
C LEU A 194 -2.14 -20.46 -15.21
N VAL A 195 -1.96 -19.36 -15.94
CA VAL A 195 -0.90 -19.23 -16.95
C VAL A 195 0.49 -19.32 -16.30
N TRP A 196 0.69 -18.62 -15.17
CA TRP A 196 1.93 -18.72 -14.41
C TRP A 196 2.20 -20.16 -13.94
N ALA A 197 1.17 -20.86 -13.48
CA ALA A 197 1.25 -22.22 -12.96
C ALA A 197 1.54 -23.24 -14.07
N GLU A 198 0.90 -23.11 -15.23
CA GLU A 198 1.14 -23.93 -16.41
C GLU A 198 2.61 -23.88 -16.84
N ASN A 199 3.17 -22.67 -16.93
CA ASN A 199 4.57 -22.45 -17.30
C ASN A 199 5.58 -23.06 -16.31
N ARG A 200 5.14 -23.47 -15.12
CA ARG A 200 5.95 -24.10 -14.08
C ARG A 200 5.60 -25.58 -13.85
N GLY A 201 4.77 -26.16 -14.72
CA GLY A 201 4.45 -27.59 -14.68
C GLY A 201 3.49 -28.00 -13.55
N TYR A 202 2.75 -27.06 -12.97
CA TYR A 202 1.69 -27.39 -12.00
C TYR A 202 0.49 -28.05 -12.68
N ASP A 203 -0.27 -28.83 -11.91
CA ASP A 203 -1.58 -29.33 -12.33
C ASP A 203 -2.60 -28.18 -12.32
N VAL A 204 -2.75 -27.54 -13.49
CA VAL A 204 -3.66 -26.40 -13.70
C VAL A 204 -5.13 -26.78 -13.43
N ALA A 205 -5.53 -28.01 -13.70
CA ALA A 205 -6.92 -28.45 -13.47
C ALA A 205 -7.21 -28.56 -11.97
N ALA A 206 -6.27 -29.13 -11.20
CA ALA A 206 -6.37 -29.18 -9.75
C ALA A 206 -6.36 -27.78 -9.13
N LEU A 207 -5.46 -26.89 -9.57
CA LEU A 207 -5.36 -25.52 -9.07
C LEU A 207 -6.61 -24.69 -9.38
N LYS A 208 -7.15 -24.79 -10.60
CA LYS A 208 -8.41 -24.15 -10.98
C LYS A 208 -9.58 -24.63 -10.11
N SER A 209 -9.66 -25.93 -9.87
CA SER A 209 -10.66 -26.51 -8.96
C SER A 209 -10.50 -26.00 -7.52
N ALA A 210 -9.26 -25.89 -7.03
CA ALA A 210 -8.96 -25.34 -5.71
C ALA A 210 -9.35 -23.86 -5.61
N TRP A 211 -9.04 -23.06 -6.64
CA TRP A 211 -9.40 -21.65 -6.70
C TRP A 211 -10.91 -21.44 -6.68
N GLY A 212 -11.66 -22.22 -7.47
CA GLY A 212 -13.13 -22.17 -7.46
C GLY A 212 -13.73 -22.44 -6.08
N LYS A 213 -13.12 -23.32 -5.27
CA LYS A 213 -13.56 -23.64 -3.89
C LYS A 213 -13.30 -22.51 -2.88
N LEU A 214 -12.54 -21.48 -3.27
CA LEU A 214 -12.39 -20.26 -2.48
C LEU A 214 -13.64 -19.38 -2.54
N PHE A 215 -14.53 -19.58 -3.51
CA PHE A 215 -15.72 -18.77 -3.69
C PHE A 215 -16.99 -19.55 -3.36
N LEU A 216 -17.94 -18.89 -2.70
CA LEU A 216 -19.25 -19.44 -2.34
C LEU A 216 -20.32 -18.59 -3.04
N LYS A 217 -21.22 -19.25 -3.78
CA LYS A 217 -22.37 -18.57 -4.40
C LYS A 217 -23.62 -18.76 -3.55
N ARG A 218 -24.33 -17.67 -3.26
CA ARG A 218 -25.65 -17.71 -2.59
C ARG A 218 -26.62 -16.81 -3.36
N GLY A 219 -27.48 -17.42 -4.18
CA GLY A 219 -28.32 -16.69 -5.13
C GLY A 219 -27.47 -15.96 -6.18
N THR A 220 -27.64 -14.65 -6.30
CA THR A 220 -26.86 -13.77 -7.20
C THR A 220 -25.57 -13.25 -6.59
N ARG A 221 -25.38 -13.42 -5.28
CA ARG A 221 -24.21 -12.91 -4.54
C ARG A 221 -23.06 -13.90 -4.52
N VAL A 222 -21.85 -13.37 -4.52
CA VAL A 222 -20.61 -14.15 -4.51
C VAL A 222 -19.80 -13.78 -3.28
N TYR A 223 -19.30 -14.78 -2.56
CA TYR A 223 -18.55 -14.57 -1.33
C TYR A 223 -17.19 -15.26 -1.41
N LEU A 224 -16.14 -14.64 -0.88
CA LEU A 224 -14.94 -15.35 -0.51
C LEU A 224 -15.19 -16.21 0.72
N ASN A 225 -14.66 -17.42 0.71
CA ASN A 225 -14.77 -18.38 1.80
C ASN A 225 -13.87 -17.92 2.96
N SER A 226 -14.47 -17.23 3.92
CA SER A 226 -13.76 -16.66 5.07
C SER A 226 -13.05 -17.68 5.97
N LYS A 227 -13.41 -18.97 5.87
CA LYS A 227 -12.69 -20.05 6.56
C LYS A 227 -11.34 -20.35 5.91
N ARG A 228 -11.18 -20.05 4.61
CA ARG A 228 -9.97 -20.30 3.82
C ARG A 228 -9.10 -19.05 3.70
N ILE A 229 -9.70 -17.91 3.39
CA ILE A 229 -9.00 -16.61 3.26
C ILE A 229 -9.54 -15.69 4.34
N ARG A 230 -8.72 -15.44 5.37
CA ARG A 230 -9.11 -14.64 6.53
C ARG A 230 -8.67 -13.20 6.32
N TYR A 231 -9.61 -12.27 6.31
CA TYR A 231 -9.34 -10.84 6.26
C TYR A 231 -9.60 -10.22 7.64
N LEU A 232 -8.58 -9.61 8.21
CA LEU A 232 -8.57 -9.00 9.55
C LEU A 232 -8.48 -7.49 9.40
N PHE A 233 -9.59 -6.80 9.65
CA PHE A 233 -9.68 -5.34 9.61
C PHE A 233 -10.70 -4.84 10.66
N PRO A 234 -10.42 -3.74 11.39
CA PRO A 234 -9.17 -2.97 11.39
C PRO A 234 -8.15 -3.53 12.38
N TYR A 235 -6.90 -3.72 11.93
CA TYR A 235 -5.74 -4.01 12.79
C TYR A 235 -4.50 -3.25 12.31
N ARG A 236 -3.67 -2.80 13.25
CA ARG A 236 -2.43 -2.06 12.97
C ARG A 236 -1.24 -3.02 12.89
N PHE A 237 -0.25 -2.71 12.05
CA PHE A 237 0.95 -3.55 11.91
C PHE A 237 1.82 -3.49 13.18
N GLU A 238 1.73 -2.38 13.91
CA GLU A 238 2.35 -2.16 15.22
C GLU A 238 1.76 -3.04 16.33
N GLN A 239 0.60 -3.69 16.10
CA GLN A 239 -0.10 -4.52 17.08
C GLN A 239 -0.87 -5.65 16.40
N LEU A 240 -0.15 -6.74 16.16
CA LEU A 240 -0.64 -7.89 15.41
C LEU A 240 -1.47 -8.83 16.30
N PRO A 241 -2.67 -9.28 15.88
CA PRO A 241 -3.56 -10.15 16.65
C PRO A 241 -3.13 -11.63 16.63
N PHE A 242 -1.83 -11.89 16.68
CA PHE A 242 -1.23 -13.21 16.60
C PHE A 242 -0.39 -13.49 17.85
N GLN A 243 -0.28 -14.76 18.22
CA GLN A 243 0.59 -15.18 19.32
C GLN A 243 2.06 -15.00 18.94
N ALA A 244 2.95 -14.99 19.94
CA ALA A 244 4.37 -15.01 19.65
C ALA A 244 4.77 -16.34 18.99
N ASP A 245 5.78 -16.32 18.13
CA ASP A 245 6.34 -17.49 17.47
C ASP A 245 5.25 -18.36 16.76
N SER A 246 4.27 -17.73 16.08
CA SER A 246 3.12 -18.42 15.48
C SER A 246 3.09 -18.44 13.95
N LEU A 247 3.84 -17.57 13.29
CA LEU A 247 3.84 -17.40 11.83
C LEU A 247 5.16 -17.85 11.21
N ASP A 248 5.10 -18.44 10.02
CA ASP A 248 6.27 -18.84 9.23
C ASP A 248 6.78 -17.69 8.35
N LEU A 249 5.86 -16.86 7.86
CA LEU A 249 6.16 -15.71 7.00
C LEU A 249 5.28 -14.50 7.33
N VAL A 250 5.89 -13.32 7.41
CA VAL A 250 5.20 -12.02 7.40
C VAL A 250 5.65 -11.24 6.18
N LEU A 251 4.71 -10.76 5.36
CA LEU A 251 5.04 -10.01 4.17
C LEU A 251 4.17 -8.77 3.98
N SER A 252 4.72 -7.75 3.33
CA SER A 252 3.97 -6.54 2.99
C SER A 252 4.54 -5.86 1.73
N PHE A 253 3.66 -5.22 0.97
CA PHE A 253 4.03 -4.40 -0.18
C PHE A 253 3.56 -2.97 0.03
N ASN A 254 4.51 -2.04 0.15
CA ASN A 254 4.25 -0.62 0.28
C ASN A 254 3.38 -0.28 1.52
N VAL A 255 3.76 -0.84 2.67
CA VAL A 255 3.05 -0.66 3.95
C VAL A 255 3.97 -0.09 5.03
N LEU A 256 5.23 -0.51 5.08
CA LEU A 256 6.14 -0.10 6.15
C LEU A 256 6.41 1.40 6.14
N GLU A 257 6.36 2.07 4.99
CA GLU A 257 6.41 3.53 4.89
C GLU A 257 5.20 4.24 5.54
N HIS A 258 4.12 3.51 5.87
CA HIS A 258 2.89 4.05 6.45
C HIS A 258 2.72 3.76 7.93
N VAL A 259 3.65 3.03 8.55
CA VAL A 259 3.57 2.77 9.99
C VAL A 259 4.01 3.99 10.78
N SER A 260 3.33 4.23 11.89
CA SER A 260 3.55 5.36 12.78
C SER A 260 4.77 5.17 13.69
N SER A 261 5.07 3.92 14.03
CA SER A 261 6.15 3.53 14.93
C SER A 261 6.98 2.39 14.33
N PRO A 262 7.92 2.69 13.42
CA PRO A 262 8.72 1.68 12.72
C PRO A 262 9.41 0.67 13.65
N ASP A 263 10.00 1.13 14.75
CA ASP A 263 10.67 0.26 15.73
C ASP A 263 9.68 -0.74 16.37
N GLN A 264 8.50 -0.28 16.77
CA GLN A 264 7.44 -1.12 17.31
C GLN A 264 6.94 -2.12 16.24
N THR A 265 6.78 -1.70 14.99
CA THR A 265 6.41 -2.60 13.89
C THR A 265 7.43 -3.73 13.73
N VAL A 266 8.72 -3.42 13.72
CA VAL A 266 9.78 -4.43 13.59
C VAL A 266 9.78 -5.38 14.79
N ALA A 267 9.61 -4.84 16.01
CA ALA A 267 9.46 -5.65 17.23
C ALA A 267 8.27 -6.61 17.14
N GLU A 268 7.16 -6.16 16.57
CA GLU A 268 5.94 -6.95 16.44
C GLU A 268 6.08 -8.05 15.38
N ILE A 269 6.71 -7.75 14.23
CA ILE A 269 7.09 -8.73 13.22
C ILE A 269 8.00 -9.80 13.85
N TRP A 270 9.02 -9.37 14.62
CA TRP A 270 9.89 -10.28 15.35
C TRP A 270 9.12 -11.17 16.32
N ARG A 271 8.18 -10.59 17.08
CA ARG A 271 7.39 -11.32 18.07
C ARG A 271 6.58 -12.44 17.43
N VAL A 272 5.85 -12.16 16.36
CA VAL A 272 4.91 -13.13 15.76
C VAL A 272 5.58 -14.20 14.90
N LEU A 273 6.76 -13.94 14.35
CA LEU A 273 7.50 -14.91 13.57
C LEU A 273 8.06 -16.03 14.45
N LYS A 274 7.96 -17.28 14.00
CA LYS A 274 8.67 -18.41 14.59
C LYS A 274 10.18 -18.22 14.48
N PRO A 275 10.99 -18.82 15.38
CA PRO A 275 12.42 -19.00 15.12
C PRO A 275 12.63 -19.71 13.78
N GLY A 276 13.48 -19.16 12.92
CA GLY A 276 13.67 -19.62 11.55
C GLY A 276 12.67 -19.07 10.52
N GLY A 277 11.62 -18.37 10.96
CA GLY A 277 10.65 -17.73 10.09
C GLY A 277 11.22 -16.52 9.35
N PHE A 278 10.57 -16.12 8.27
CA PHE A 278 11.03 -15.06 7.36
C PHE A 278 10.10 -13.85 7.38
N CYS A 279 10.63 -12.69 7.00
CA CYS A 279 9.80 -11.60 6.52
C CYS A 279 10.29 -11.04 5.19
N PHE A 280 9.33 -10.62 4.37
CA PHE A 280 9.57 -10.11 3.02
C PHE A 280 8.84 -8.78 2.82
N HIS A 281 9.59 -7.72 2.55
CA HIS A 281 9.03 -6.38 2.46
C HIS A 281 9.54 -5.62 1.24
N ARG A 282 8.60 -5.08 0.46
CA ARG A 282 8.88 -3.99 -0.48
C ARG A 282 8.39 -2.69 0.17
N ILE A 283 9.23 -1.67 0.22
CA ILE A 283 8.98 -0.42 0.94
C ILE A 283 9.20 0.76 -0.02
N THR A 284 8.26 1.70 -0.06
CA THR A 284 8.36 2.93 -0.87
C THR A 284 8.93 4.07 -0.03
N THR A 285 10.26 4.15 0.07
CA THR A 285 10.95 5.14 0.91
C THR A 285 11.25 6.44 0.14
N ARG A 286 10.22 7.08 -0.39
CA ARG A 286 10.33 8.37 -1.08
C ARG A 286 9.10 9.21 -0.82
N ASP A 287 9.19 10.53 -0.89
CA ASP A 287 8.05 11.41 -0.68
C ASP A 287 6.89 11.09 -1.64
N HIS A 288 5.71 10.75 -1.11
CA HIS A 288 4.56 10.37 -1.94
C HIS A 288 4.06 11.51 -2.83
N ARG A 289 4.34 12.76 -2.47
CA ARG A 289 4.00 13.94 -3.30
C ARG A 289 4.79 13.93 -4.61
N SER A 290 5.95 13.26 -4.66
CA SER A 290 6.74 13.09 -5.89
C SER A 290 6.11 12.15 -6.92
N PHE A 291 5.07 11.38 -6.55
CA PHE A 291 4.27 10.61 -7.50
C PHE A 291 3.22 11.45 -8.23
N SER A 292 2.88 12.61 -7.68
CA SER A 292 1.92 13.52 -8.32
C SER A 292 2.56 14.22 -9.51
N ALA A 293 1.73 14.74 -10.42
CA ALA A 293 2.17 15.67 -11.47
C ALA A 293 2.33 17.11 -10.95
N VAL A 294 2.34 17.32 -9.62
CA VAL A 294 2.54 18.64 -9.01
C VAL A 294 4.02 18.99 -9.05
N ALA A 295 4.35 20.10 -9.69
CA ALA A 295 5.73 20.54 -9.82
C ALA A 295 6.34 20.94 -8.46
N GLY A 296 7.64 20.65 -8.31
CA GLY A 296 8.44 21.08 -7.17
C GLY A 296 8.57 20.04 -6.04
N TYR A 297 8.03 18.83 -6.22
CA TYR A 297 8.32 17.71 -5.33
C TYR A 297 9.30 16.73 -5.96
N THR A 298 10.30 16.36 -5.18
CA THR A 298 11.34 15.38 -5.48
C THR A 298 11.15 14.16 -4.57
N PRO A 299 11.78 13.03 -4.89
CA PRO A 299 11.75 11.84 -4.04
C PRO A 299 12.21 12.08 -2.59
N LEU A 300 13.01 13.12 -2.34
CA LEU A 300 13.58 13.44 -1.04
C LEU A 300 13.02 14.73 -0.41
N SER A 301 12.00 15.35 -1.01
CA SER A 301 11.39 16.59 -0.52
C SER A 301 10.89 16.50 0.92
N PHE A 302 10.42 15.33 1.36
CA PHE A 302 10.04 15.08 2.74
C PHE A 302 11.20 15.28 3.74
N LEU A 303 12.47 15.16 3.34
CA LEU A 303 13.63 15.33 4.24
C LEU A 303 13.94 16.81 4.55
N GLN A 304 13.25 17.77 3.92
CA GLN A 304 13.34 19.19 4.28
C GLN A 304 12.68 19.50 5.63
N TYR A 305 11.84 18.59 6.12
CA TYR A 305 11.10 18.74 7.37
C TYR A 305 11.73 17.91 8.48
N SER A 306 11.75 18.43 9.71
CA SER A 306 11.98 17.60 10.89
C SER A 306 10.91 16.50 11.01
N PRO A 307 11.17 15.39 11.73
CA PRO A 307 10.18 14.35 12.00
C PRO A 307 8.85 14.88 12.57
N GLU A 308 8.90 15.88 13.44
CA GLU A 308 7.72 16.49 14.05
C GLU A 308 6.91 17.30 13.04
N GLN A 309 7.60 18.12 12.24
CA GLN A 309 6.96 18.90 11.17
C GLN A 309 6.33 18.01 10.11
N TRP A 310 7.04 16.95 9.70
CA TRP A 310 6.50 16.00 8.73
C TRP A 310 5.28 15.27 9.29
N ARG A 311 5.37 14.76 10.52
CA ARG A 311 4.24 14.10 11.20
C ARG A 311 3.01 15.00 11.27
N ALA A 312 3.19 16.29 11.56
CA ALA A 312 2.10 17.25 11.55
C ALA A 312 1.53 17.47 10.14
N LEU A 313 2.39 17.56 9.11
CA LEU A 313 1.98 17.75 7.72
C LEU A 313 1.16 16.57 7.16
N VAL A 314 1.44 15.35 7.62
CA VAL A 314 0.77 14.12 7.15
C VAL A 314 -0.27 13.56 8.14
N ALA A 315 -0.56 14.27 9.24
CA ALA A 315 -1.45 13.78 10.30
C ALA A 315 -2.88 13.50 9.80
N ASP A 316 -3.41 14.38 8.97
CA ASP A 316 -4.77 14.30 8.41
C ASP A 316 -4.80 13.57 7.05
N LYS A 317 -3.73 12.85 6.71
CA LYS A 317 -3.55 12.17 5.43
C LYS A 317 -3.31 10.68 5.66
N PHE A 318 -3.15 9.95 4.56
CA PHE A 318 -2.54 8.64 4.61
C PHE A 318 -1.08 8.79 5.08
N HIS A 319 -0.86 8.54 6.37
CA HIS A 319 0.40 8.80 7.08
C HIS A 319 1.59 8.19 6.34
N GLN A 320 2.70 8.92 6.27
CA GLN A 320 3.97 8.41 5.76
C GLN A 320 5.08 8.73 6.76
N ASN A 321 5.97 7.79 7.07
CA ASN A 321 7.20 8.05 7.82
C ASN A 321 8.37 8.43 6.91
N GLN A 322 9.45 8.99 7.50
CA GLN A 322 10.64 9.45 6.76
C GLN A 322 11.79 8.44 6.80
N MET A 323 11.53 7.15 7.05
CA MET A 323 12.61 6.17 7.10
C MET A 323 13.13 5.80 5.71
N LEU A 324 14.45 5.96 5.54
CA LEU A 324 15.18 5.60 4.32
C LEU A 324 15.57 4.11 4.30
N PRO A 325 15.96 3.56 3.13
CA PRO A 325 16.29 2.14 2.98
C PRO A 325 17.30 1.62 4.00
N PHE A 326 18.43 2.33 4.18
CA PHE A 326 19.47 1.91 5.12
C PHE A 326 18.99 1.96 6.58
N GLN A 327 18.07 2.86 6.91
CA GLN A 327 17.50 2.96 8.26
C GLN A 327 16.56 1.78 8.54
N TRP A 328 15.75 1.38 7.55
CA TRP A 328 14.93 0.17 7.66
C TRP A 328 15.82 -1.06 7.87
N GLN A 329 16.87 -1.21 7.06
CA GLN A 329 17.82 -2.31 7.23
C GLN A 329 18.44 -2.32 8.64
N ALA A 330 18.83 -1.16 9.15
CA ALA A 330 19.40 -1.03 10.49
C ALA A 330 18.39 -1.40 11.58
N ALA A 331 17.15 -0.95 11.48
CA ALA A 331 16.09 -1.26 12.44
C ALA A 331 15.85 -2.78 12.54
N PHE A 332 15.74 -3.47 11.40
CA PHE A 332 15.63 -4.93 11.40
C PHE A 332 16.84 -5.63 12.04
N LYS A 333 18.07 -5.19 11.73
CA LYS A 333 19.29 -5.74 12.35
C LYS A 333 19.30 -5.54 13.86
N GLN A 334 18.85 -4.39 14.36
CA GLN A 334 18.81 -4.08 15.80
C GLN A 334 17.87 -5.01 16.57
N HIS A 335 16.77 -5.45 15.94
CA HIS A 335 15.85 -6.45 16.50
C HIS A 335 16.34 -7.90 16.37
N GLY A 336 17.53 -8.11 15.77
CA GLY A 336 18.18 -9.41 15.68
C GLY A 336 17.88 -10.19 14.39
N PHE A 337 17.27 -9.57 13.39
CA PHE A 337 17.07 -10.22 12.09
C PHE A 337 18.38 -10.42 11.33
N GLU A 338 18.51 -11.56 10.68
CA GLU A 338 19.52 -11.83 9.66
C GLU A 338 19.02 -11.28 8.32
N ILE A 339 19.81 -10.40 7.68
CA ILE A 339 19.52 -9.93 6.32
C ILE A 339 19.94 -11.02 5.33
N ILE A 340 18.97 -11.60 4.63
CA ILE A 340 19.24 -12.58 3.57
C ILE A 340 19.42 -11.86 2.24
N VAL A 341 18.52 -10.92 1.94
CA VAL A 341 18.62 -10.04 0.78
C VAL A 341 18.24 -8.62 1.20
N TYR A 342 19.01 -7.66 0.70
CA TYR A 342 18.70 -6.24 0.77
C TYR A 342 19.00 -5.62 -0.59
N LYS A 343 17.97 -5.07 -1.24
CA LYS A 343 18.07 -4.43 -2.54
C LYS A 343 17.49 -3.02 -2.47
N VAL A 344 18.34 -2.02 -2.72
CA VAL A 344 17.88 -0.68 -3.06
C VAL A 344 17.31 -0.76 -4.48
N LEU A 345 16.04 -0.35 -4.64
CA LEU A 345 15.34 -0.51 -5.90
C LEU A 345 15.58 0.66 -6.85
N ASP A 346 15.87 1.85 -6.32
CA ASP A 346 16.14 3.04 -7.11
C ASP A 346 17.06 4.02 -6.36
N ARG A 347 17.66 4.96 -7.08
CA ARG A 347 18.50 6.02 -6.50
C ARG A 347 18.12 7.35 -7.11
N TYR A 348 18.02 8.36 -6.25
CA TYR A 348 17.81 9.74 -6.66
C TYR A 348 19.11 10.52 -6.48
N ASP A 349 19.63 11.06 -7.58
CA ASP A 349 20.77 11.96 -7.55
C ASP A 349 20.32 13.35 -7.12
N MET A 350 20.58 13.69 -5.86
CA MET A 350 20.08 14.89 -5.21
C MET A 350 20.99 16.09 -5.51
N PRO A 351 20.46 17.13 -6.19
CA PRO A 351 21.23 18.32 -6.52
C PRO A 351 21.57 19.14 -5.26
N ASP A 352 22.66 19.90 -5.30
CA ASP A 352 23.14 20.70 -4.16
C ASP A 352 22.08 21.64 -3.55
N PRO A 353 21.27 22.38 -4.33
CA PRO A 353 20.23 23.24 -3.77
C PRO A 353 19.18 22.47 -2.95
N GLU A 354 18.88 21.23 -3.31
CA GLU A 354 17.97 20.40 -2.54
C GLU A 354 18.62 19.88 -1.26
N TYR A 355 19.89 19.46 -1.34
CA TYR A 355 20.66 19.08 -0.15
C TYR A 355 20.78 20.23 0.85
N ASP A 356 20.93 21.47 0.36
CA ASP A 356 21.03 22.65 1.21
C ASP A 356 19.76 22.90 2.02
N THR A 357 18.58 22.65 1.44
CA THR A 357 17.27 22.80 2.10
C THR A 357 16.89 21.62 3.01
N MET A 358 17.65 20.52 2.98
CA MET A 358 17.42 19.36 3.85
C MET A 358 17.55 19.72 5.34
N HIS A 359 16.67 19.16 6.16
CA HIS A 359 16.73 19.36 7.60
C HIS A 359 18.03 18.77 8.19
N THR A 360 18.62 19.46 9.16
CA THR A 360 19.94 19.12 9.72
C THR A 360 20.01 17.73 10.34
N SER A 361 18.89 17.19 10.82
CA SER A 361 18.79 15.82 11.35
C SER A 361 19.16 14.73 10.34
N PHE A 362 19.07 15.01 9.04
CA PHE A 362 19.43 14.05 7.99
C PHE A 362 20.84 14.28 7.44
N LYS A 363 21.40 15.48 7.60
CA LYS A 363 22.75 15.83 7.10
C LYS A 363 23.89 15.07 7.79
N GLN A 364 23.60 14.38 8.89
CA GLN A 364 24.55 13.46 9.54
C GLN A 364 24.82 12.19 8.71
N PHE A 365 23.95 11.86 7.75
CA PHE A 365 24.10 10.67 6.91
C PHE A 365 24.86 11.01 5.60
N PRO A 366 25.65 10.06 5.06
CA PRO A 366 26.30 10.22 3.76
C PRO A 366 25.29 10.51 2.64
N ARG A 367 25.60 11.44 1.73
CA ARG A 367 24.73 11.81 0.59
C ARG A 367 24.34 10.60 -0.27
N GLU A 368 25.25 9.66 -0.47
CA GLU A 368 24.98 8.42 -1.20
C GLU A 368 23.85 7.59 -0.57
N GLN A 369 23.81 7.51 0.76
CA GLN A 369 22.77 6.79 1.50
C GLN A 369 21.44 7.56 1.52
N LEU A 370 21.51 8.90 1.58
CA LEU A 370 20.34 9.77 1.48
C LEU A 370 19.64 9.65 0.12
N GLY A 371 20.40 9.38 -0.94
CA GLY A 371 19.87 9.16 -2.28
C GLY A 371 19.22 7.79 -2.52
N GLU A 372 19.31 6.84 -1.59
CA GLU A 372 18.65 5.55 -1.72
C GLU A 372 17.13 5.70 -1.57
N ILE A 373 16.38 5.25 -2.58
CA ILE A 373 14.92 5.30 -2.56
C ILE A 373 14.32 3.96 -2.95
N ASN A 374 13.29 3.56 -2.22
CA ASN A 374 12.62 2.29 -2.30
C ASN A 374 13.56 1.10 -2.02
N CYS A 375 13.07 0.12 -1.28
CA CYS A 375 13.87 -1.08 -1.04
C CYS A 375 13.02 -2.34 -1.01
N LEU A 376 13.68 -3.46 -1.26
CA LEU A 376 13.16 -4.80 -1.08
C LEU A 376 14.09 -5.56 -0.13
N GLN A 377 13.50 -6.22 0.86
CA GLN A 377 14.25 -6.94 1.87
C GLN A 377 13.63 -8.33 2.11
N LEU A 378 14.48 -9.35 2.16
CA LEU A 378 14.17 -10.67 2.72
C LEU A 378 15.03 -10.86 3.96
N LEU A 379 14.37 -11.12 5.08
CA LEU A 379 15.02 -11.26 6.36
C LEU A 379 14.58 -12.53 7.06
N ARG A 380 15.43 -13.05 7.95
CA ARG A 380 15.14 -14.24 8.74
C ARG A 380 15.28 -13.95 10.22
N LYS A 381 14.30 -14.41 11.01
CA LYS A 381 14.45 -14.52 12.47
C LYS A 381 15.36 -15.72 12.76
N PRO A 382 16.53 -15.55 13.40
CA PRO A 382 17.42 -16.66 13.69
C PRO A 382 16.73 -17.78 14.46
N ASN A 383 17.15 -19.02 14.21
CA ASN A 383 16.81 -20.11 15.11
C ASN A 383 17.34 -19.79 16.50
N ARG A 384 16.51 -19.95 17.55
CA ARG A 384 17.00 -19.89 18.92
C ARG A 384 18.04 -21.00 19.07
N ARG A 385 19.34 -20.70 18.95
CA ARG A 385 20.37 -21.58 19.49
C ARG A 385 20.08 -21.66 20.98
N LEU A 386 19.77 -22.85 21.49
CA LEU A 386 19.84 -23.14 22.92
C LEU A 386 21.27 -22.80 23.38
N THR A 387 21.51 -21.56 23.79
CA THR A 387 22.72 -21.19 24.53
C THR A 387 22.57 -21.73 25.95
N ARG A 388 22.56 -23.06 26.10
CA ARG A 388 22.98 -23.69 27.35
C ARG A 388 24.50 -23.48 27.48
N LYS A 389 24.92 -22.28 27.86
CA LYS A 389 26.16 -22.15 28.63
C LYS A 389 25.79 -22.38 30.08
N HIS A 390 25.87 -23.64 30.51
CA HIS A 390 26.00 -23.96 31.93
C HIS A 390 27.21 -23.19 32.47
N HIS A 391 26.97 -22.08 33.14
CA HIS A 391 27.92 -21.56 34.12
C HIS A 391 27.76 -22.43 35.35
N GLN A 392 28.44 -23.58 35.32
CA GLN A 392 28.67 -24.37 36.52
C GLN A 392 29.70 -23.60 37.33
N PHE A 393 29.23 -22.84 38.32
CA PHE A 393 30.08 -22.26 39.35
C PHE A 393 30.75 -23.41 40.10
N VAL A 394 32.02 -23.66 39.81
CA VAL A 394 32.91 -24.40 40.69
C VAL A 394 33.22 -23.45 41.84
N VAL A 395 32.50 -23.60 42.96
CA VAL A 395 32.90 -23.01 44.23
C VAL A 395 34.04 -23.88 44.76
N ASP A 396 35.25 -23.37 44.59
CA ASP A 396 36.46 -23.93 45.18
C ASP A 396 36.40 -23.71 46.70
N LYS A 397 36.15 -24.78 47.46
CA LYS A 397 36.34 -24.78 48.92
C LYS A 397 37.84 -24.79 49.19
N LYS A 398 38.40 -23.68 49.69
CA LYS A 398 39.63 -23.67 50.53
C LYS A 398 39.91 -22.29 51.13
N LYS A 399 39.42 -22.05 52.35
CA LYS A 399 40.19 -21.91 53.61
C LYS A 399 39.33 -21.28 54.68
#